data_AF-A0A5R2MVM7-F1
#
_entry.id   AF-A0A5R2MVM7-F1
#
_cell.length_a   1.000
_cell.length_b   1.000
_cell.length_c   1.000
_cell.angle_alpha   90.00
_cell.angle_beta   90.00
_cell.angle_gamma   90.00
#
_symmetry.space_group_name_H-M   'P 1'
#
loop_
_entity.id
_entity.type
_entity.pdbx_description
1 polymer ?
#
loop_
_entity_poly.entity_id
_entity_poly.type
_entity_poly.pdbx_seq_one_letter_code
_entity_poly.pdbx_strand_id
1 'polypeptide(L)' 'MTALEAVRTVDLPRDCVSAVQAHLRSVGQQGHEGMALWVGVQQEQHFAVTETVIPAQRHIRTSDGVCVMVPAEELHR' A
#
# COMPACT_ATOMS: atom_id res chain seq x y z
N MET A 1 -7.52 -20.46 -4.28
CA MET A 1 -7.22 -19.02 -4.41
C MET A 1 -8.37 -18.39 -5.17
N THR A 2 -9.12 -17.47 -4.56
CA THR A 2 -10.03 -16.60 -5.31
C THR A 2 -9.18 -15.64 -6.13
N ALA A 3 -9.35 -15.68 -7.45
CA ALA A 3 -8.63 -14.79 -8.33
C ALA A 3 -9.18 -13.37 -8.18
N LEU A 4 -8.30 -12.41 -7.89
CA LEU A 4 -8.64 -10.97 -7.85
C LEU A 4 -9.14 -10.46 -9.22
N GLU A 5 -8.97 -11.24 -10.28
CA GLU A 5 -9.45 -11.01 -11.65
C GLU A 5 -10.96 -10.70 -11.74
N ALA A 6 -11.74 -11.24 -10.79
CA ALA A 6 -13.19 -11.05 -10.73
C ALA A 6 -13.61 -9.74 -10.04
N VAL A 7 -12.70 -9.06 -9.34
CA VAL A 7 -13.00 -7.79 -8.66
C VAL A 7 -13.36 -6.72 -9.70
N ARG A 8 -14.48 -6.05 -9.47
CA ARG A 8 -15.01 -4.95 -10.31
C ARG A 8 -15.07 -3.64 -9.55
N THR A 9 -15.21 -3.70 -8.22
CA THR A 9 -15.26 -2.52 -7.37
C THR A 9 -14.44 -2.76 -6.11
N VAL A 10 -13.92 -1.66 -5.56
CA VAL A 10 -13.15 -1.65 -4.33
C VAL A 10 -13.79 -0.66 -3.38
N ASP A 11 -14.29 -1.15 -2.25
CA ASP A 11 -14.76 -0.30 -1.16
C ASP A 11 -13.56 0.14 -0.35
N LEU A 12 -13.29 1.44 -0.37
CA LEU A 12 -12.10 2.03 0.23
C LEU A 12 -12.49 3.03 1.31
N PRO A 13 -12.40 2.67 2.60
CA PRO A 13 -12.71 3.57 3.70
C PRO A 13 -11.82 4.81 3.67
N ARG A 14 -12.42 5.98 3.96
CA ARG A 14 -11.70 7.26 4.01
C ARG A 14 -10.50 7.24 4.96
N ASP A 15 -10.60 6.51 6.07
CA ASP A 15 -9.53 6.44 7.06
C ASP A 15 -8.30 5.71 6.51
N CYS A 16 -8.51 4.64 5.72
CA CYS A 16 -7.44 3.94 5.01
C CYS A 16 -6.75 4.87 4.00
N VAL A 17 -7.53 5.63 3.23
CA VAL A 17 -6.96 6.63 2.30
C VAL A 17 -6.12 7.66 3.06
N SER A 18 -6.66 8.17 4.17
CA SER A 18 -6.02 9.22 4.95
C SER A 18 -4.71 8.74 5.56
N ALA A 19 -4.65 7.50 6.05
CA ALA A 19 -3.44 6.87 6.56
C ALA A 19 -2.34 6.76 5.49
N VAL A 20 -2.69 6.26 4.29
CA VAL A 20 -1.76 6.19 3.15
C VAL A 20 -1.26 7.59 2.77
N GLN A 21 -2.17 8.55 2.62
CA GLN A 21 -1.82 9.91 2.22
C GLN A 21 -0.91 10.60 3.25
N ALA A 22 -1.17 10.40 4.55
CA ALA A 22 -0.32 10.93 5.60
C ALA A 22 1.09 10.35 5.54
N HIS A 23 1.20 9.02 5.39
CA HIS A 23 2.50 8.34 5.25
C HIS A 23 3.27 8.81 4.02
N LEU A 24 2.66 8.75 2.84
CA LEU A 24 3.31 9.11 1.59
C LEU A 24 3.71 10.59 1.55
N ARG A 25 2.91 11.48 2.17
CA ARG A 25 3.29 12.89 2.30
C ARG A 25 4.53 13.05 3.18
N SER A 26 4.59 12.37 4.32
CA SER A 26 5.74 12.42 5.22
C SER A 26 7.02 11.92 4.56
N VAL A 27 6.95 10.79 3.84
CA VAL A 27 8.09 10.21 3.11
C VAL A 27 8.49 11.11 1.92
N GLY A 28 7.50 11.62 1.18
CA GLY A 28 7.74 12.51 0.05
C GLY A 28 8.39 13.84 0.47
N GLN A 29 8.04 14.39 1.63
CA GLN A 29 8.69 15.58 2.21
C GLN A 29 10.18 15.35 2.52
N GLN A 30 10.59 14.09 2.72
CA GLN A 30 11.98 13.69 2.90
C GLN A 30 12.70 13.43 1.57
N GLY A 31 12.01 13.57 0.43
CA GLY A 31 12.57 13.35 -0.90
C GLY A 31 12.71 11.87 -1.24
N HIS A 32 11.85 11.01 -0.69
CA HIS A 32 11.86 9.57 -0.87
C HIS A 32 10.54 9.07 -1.47
N GLU A 33 10.60 7.88 -2.08
CA GLU A 33 9.43 7.06 -2.38
C GLU A 33 9.03 6.23 -1.18
N GLY A 34 7.73 6.08 -0.97
CA GLY A 34 7.16 5.20 0.05
C GLY A 34 6.08 4.29 -0.54
N MET A 35 5.80 3.20 0.15
CA MET A 35 4.79 2.21 -0.19
C MET A 35 3.83 1.99 0.97
N ALA A 36 2.58 1.73 0.63
CA ALA A 36 1.53 1.30 1.54
C ALA A 36 0.68 0.23 0.83
N LEU A 37 0.04 -0.65 1.61
CA LEU A 37 -0.82 -1.71 1.13
C LEU A 37 -2.23 -1.51 1.69
N TRP A 38 -3.24 -1.69 0.83
CA TRP A 38 -4.61 -1.89 1.27
C TRP A 38 -4.89 -3.38 1.37
N VAL A 39 -5.27 -3.81 2.56
CA VAL A 39 -5.59 -5.20 2.87
C VAL A 39 -7.09 -5.31 3.09
N GLY A 40 -7.69 -6.40 2.64
CA GLY A 40 -9.12 -6.54 2.62
C GLY A 40 -9.59 -7.92 2.19
N VAL A 41 -10.90 -8.04 2.05
CA VAL A 41 -11.57 -9.31 1.72
C VAL A 41 -12.34 -9.15 0.43
N GLN A 42 -12.17 -10.10 -0.49
CA GLN A 42 -13.00 -10.22 -1.67
C GLN A 42 -14.31 -10.94 -1.34
N GLN A 43 -15.43 -10.33 -1.73
CA GLN A 43 -16.77 -10.91 -1.72
C GLN A 43 -17.33 -10.83 -3.15
N GLU A 44 -17.33 -11.96 -3.86
CA GLU A 44 -17.70 -12.03 -5.28
C GLU A 44 -16.88 -11.05 -6.15
N GLN A 45 -17.53 -9.99 -6.64
CA GLN A 45 -16.95 -8.94 -7.49
C GLN A 45 -16.56 -7.67 -6.72
N HIS A 46 -16.74 -7.66 -5.40
CA HIS A 46 -16.44 -6.53 -4.53
C HIS A 46 -15.22 -6.85 -3.67
N PHE A 47 -14.27 -5.93 -3.57
CA PHE A 47 -13.16 -6.03 -2.63
C PHE A 47 -13.32 -4.96 -1.55
N ALA A 48 -13.56 -5.38 -0.30
CA ALA A 48 -13.70 -4.47 0.82
C ALA A 48 -12.35 -4.30 1.52
N VAL A 49 -11.75 -3.11 1.43
CA VAL A 49 -10.55 -2.77 2.19
C VAL A 49 -10.91 -2.64 3.66
N THR A 50 -10.22 -3.39 4.50
CA THR A 50 -10.43 -3.38 5.95
C THR A 50 -9.37 -2.58 6.67
N GLU A 51 -8.16 -2.48 6.10
CA GLU A 51 -7.06 -1.77 6.73
C GLU A 51 -5.99 -1.27 5.76
N THR A 52 -5.17 -0.35 6.26
CA THR A 52 -3.94 0.09 5.61
C THR A 52 -2.74 -0.45 6.38
N VAL A 53 -1.88 -1.18 5.67
CA VAL A 53 -0.61 -1.65 6.21
C VAL A 53 0.51 -0.81 5.62
N ILE A 54 1.33 -0.22 6.48
CA ILE A 54 2.59 0.42 6.10
C ILE A 54 3.71 -0.58 6.42
N PRO A 55 4.22 -1.32 5.43
CA PRO A 55 5.31 -2.26 5.70
C PRO A 55 6.58 -1.50 6.07
N ALA A 56 7.43 -2.17 6.85
CA ALA A 56 8.80 -1.74 7.05
C ALA A 56 9.48 -1.67 5.68
N GLN A 57 10.11 -0.54 5.40
CA GLN A 57 10.59 -0.22 4.07
C GLN A 57 11.87 0.58 4.16
N ARG A 58 12.75 0.39 3.18
CA ARG A 58 13.99 1.14 3.02
C ARG A 58 13.85 2.07 1.83
N HIS A 59 14.20 3.33 2.05
CA HIS A 59 14.22 4.33 0.99
C HIS A 59 15.62 4.38 0.38
N ILE A 60 15.70 4.12 -0.92
CA ILE A 60 16.90 4.35 -1.71
C ILE A 60 16.71 5.64 -2.49
N ARG A 61 17.76 6.46 -2.50
CA ARG A 61 17.89 7.59 -3.40
C ARG A 61 19.21 7.47 -4.14
N THR A 62 19.16 7.48 -5.46
CA THR A 62 20.33 7.49 -6.34
C THR A 62 20.35 8.77 -7.17
N SER A 63 21.37 8.95 -8.00
CA SER A 63 21.39 10.03 -9.01
C SER A 63 20.25 9.91 -10.02
N ASP A 64 19.76 8.69 -10.23
CA ASP A 64 18.84 8.35 -11.31
C ASP A 64 17.38 8.31 -10.84
N GLY A 65 17.14 8.41 -9.53
CA GLY A 65 15.80 8.48 -8.98
C GLY A 65 15.70 8.03 -7.53
N VAL A 66 14.49 7.62 -7.17
CA VAL A 66 14.12 7.09 -5.86
C VAL A 66 13.57 5.68 -6.03
N CYS A 67 13.70 4.87 -4.99
CA CYS A 67 13.19 3.51 -4.97
C CYS A 67 12.84 3.14 -3.53
N VAL A 68 11.72 2.44 -3.38
CA VAL A 68 11.34 1.80 -2.12
C VAL A 68 11.62 0.30 -2.19
N MET A 69 12.33 -0.23 -1.19
CA MET A 69 12.51 -1.68 -1.02
C MET A 69 11.74 -2.15 0.20
N VAL A 70 10.93 -3.17 0.02
CA VAL A 70 10.18 -3.83 1.09
C VAL A 70 10.68 -5.27 1.21
N PRO A 71 11.16 -5.69 2.40
CA PRO A 71 11.56 -7.07 2.64
C PRO A 71 10.41 -8.05 2.37
N ALA A 72 10.72 -9.26 1.90
CA ALA A 72 9.71 -10.25 1.53
C ALA A 72 8.82 -10.65 2.71
N GLU A 73 9.37 -10.64 3.93
CA GLU A 73 8.70 -11.00 5.16
C GLU A 73 7.57 -10.02 5.49
N GLU A 74 7.77 -8.73 5.15
CA GLU A 74 6.75 -7.70 5.35
C GLU A 74 5.56 -7.84 4.40
N LEU A 75 5.73 -8.54 3.27
CA LEU A 75 4.65 -8.82 2.31
C LEU A 75 3.87 -10.09 2.64
N HIS A 76 4.35 -10.88 3.60
CA HIS A 76 3.69 -12.10 4.06
C HIS A 76 2.96 -11.93 5.41
N ARG A 77 3.13 -10.78 6.06
CA ARG A 77 2.47 -10.43 7.31
C ARG A 77 1.02 -10.01 7.09
#